data_AF-A0A1C7MA78-F1
#
_entry.id   AF-A0A1C7MA78-F1
#
_cell.length_a   1.000
_cell.length_b   1.000
_cell.length_c   1.000
_cell.angle_alpha   90.00
_cell.angle_beta   90.00
_cell.angle_gamma   90.00
#
_symmetry.space_group_name_H-M   'P 1'
#
loop_
_entity.id
_entity.type
_entity.pdbx_description
1 polymer ?
#
loop_
_entity_poly.entity_id
_entity_poly.type
_entity_poly.pdbx_seq_one_letter_code
_entity_poly.pdbx_strand_id
1 'polypeptide(L)'
;MDDPGKNKVDVGMYKMNGAPKDRRPNWIHQSMWIEFKKKGRKDDAFNDAAKKLFEVDSQHAAQVRGQLIAYAEMAMNRQHRTHLYSVYVMHKFARLIRWDRAGAVVSEKFDYKKNPEILGEFFWRFSHMTDEAQGYDPTAQLVNPRTKLFRLMDKMAETKLPEPFDYIREAFAQSIEGGGPDTSSQSKTKRRGRVTFWLGRLMVRSLIWSVAEHVVLLQSTSRPRRSCT
;
A
#
# COMPACT_ATOMS: atom_id res chain seq x y z
N MET A 1 -4.28 18.47 0.56
CA MET A 1 -5.26 17.62 1.24
C MET A 1 -4.66 17.21 2.57
N ASP A 2 -5.25 17.69 3.66
CA ASP A 2 -4.85 17.31 5.01
C ASP A 2 -5.42 15.93 5.33
N ASP A 3 -4.56 15.02 5.79
CA ASP A 3 -4.96 13.70 6.26
C ASP A 3 -5.64 13.84 7.64
N PRO A 4 -6.95 13.54 7.78
CA PRO A 4 -7.66 13.69 9.04
C PRO A 4 -7.09 12.83 10.17
N GLY A 5 -6.29 11.80 9.84
CA GLY A 5 -5.60 10.96 10.82
C GLY A 5 -4.32 11.56 11.41
N LYS A 6 -3.84 12.71 10.92
CA LYS A 6 -2.49 13.25 11.24
C LYS A 6 -1.39 12.19 11.10
N ASN A 7 -1.53 11.24 10.17
CA ASN A 7 -0.53 10.20 10.00
C ASN A 7 0.71 10.80 9.33
N LYS A 8 1.77 10.91 10.12
CA LYS A 8 3.07 11.42 9.71
C LYS A 8 4.11 10.34 9.96
N VAL A 9 4.64 9.77 8.89
CA VAL A 9 5.89 9.02 8.96
C VAL A 9 7.02 9.93 9.44
N ASP A 10 7.88 9.40 10.29
CA ASP A 10 9.05 10.16 10.77
C ASP A 10 10.03 10.46 9.63
N VAL A 11 10.27 9.47 8.76
CA VAL A 11 11.10 9.63 7.55
C VAL A 11 10.49 8.87 6.38
N GLY A 12 10.43 9.52 5.22
CA GLY A 12 10.08 8.88 3.95
C GLY A 12 11.29 8.84 3.01
N MET A 13 11.47 7.70 2.35
CA MET A 13 12.40 7.58 1.22
C MET A 13 11.62 7.77 -0.09
N TYR A 14 12.21 8.52 -1.00
CA TYR A 14 11.59 8.90 -2.27
C TYR A 14 12.59 8.69 -3.40
N LYS A 15 12.10 8.33 -4.60
CA LYS A 15 12.89 8.52 -5.81
C LYS A 15 13.15 10.01 -6.02
N MET A 16 14.31 10.37 -6.57
CA MET A 16 14.73 11.77 -6.70
C MET A 16 13.67 12.66 -7.38
N ASN A 17 13.02 12.16 -8.44
CA ASN A 17 12.02 12.91 -9.18
C ASN A 17 10.67 13.08 -8.45
N GLY A 18 10.43 12.33 -7.38
CA GLY A 18 9.17 12.32 -6.62
C GLY A 18 9.29 12.89 -5.20
N ALA A 19 10.47 13.33 -4.79
CA ALA A 19 10.70 13.83 -3.44
C ALA A 19 9.91 15.12 -3.15
N PRO A 20 9.13 15.18 -2.07
CA PRO A 20 8.36 16.38 -1.72
C PRO A 20 9.28 17.54 -1.32
N LYS A 21 8.97 18.75 -1.81
CA LYS A 21 9.72 19.99 -1.49
C LYS A 21 9.18 20.73 -0.27
N ASP A 22 7.97 20.39 0.17
CA ASP A 22 7.21 21.10 1.21
C ASP A 22 7.34 20.46 2.61
N ARG A 23 8.23 19.46 2.76
CA ARG A 23 8.47 18.68 4.00
C ARG A 23 7.21 17.99 4.57
N ARG A 24 6.15 17.85 3.78
CA ARG A 24 4.95 17.11 4.15
C ARG A 24 5.08 15.64 3.74
N PRO A 25 4.46 14.68 4.45
CA PRO A 25 4.38 13.30 4.01
C PRO A 25 3.73 13.21 2.62
N ASN A 26 4.45 12.67 1.65
CA ASN A 26 3.92 12.43 0.31
C ASN A 26 3.75 10.93 0.08
N TRP A 27 2.60 10.42 0.50
CA TRP A 27 2.25 9.01 0.38
C TRP A 27 2.17 8.50 -1.07
N ILE A 28 2.08 9.39 -2.08
CA ILE A 28 1.95 9.02 -3.50
C ILE A 28 3.32 8.67 -4.11
N HIS A 29 4.39 9.32 -3.67
CA HIS A 29 5.74 9.11 -4.21
C HIS A 29 6.68 8.40 -3.24
N GLN A 30 6.23 8.12 -2.02
CA GLN A 30 7.03 7.44 -1.03
C GLN A 30 7.32 6.00 -1.45
N SER A 31 8.62 5.64 -1.50
CA SER A 31 9.09 4.30 -1.84
C SER A 31 9.12 3.37 -0.62
N MET A 32 9.45 3.93 0.55
CA MET A 32 9.54 3.25 1.85
C MET A 32 9.41 4.28 2.98
N TRP A 33 9.05 3.84 4.19
CA TRP A 33 9.13 4.66 5.41
C TRP A 33 10.06 4.07 6.46
N ILE A 34 10.58 4.96 7.31
CA ILE A 34 11.27 4.61 8.54
C ILE A 34 10.46 5.22 9.68
N GLU A 35 10.07 4.37 10.65
CA GLU A 35 9.30 4.76 11.82
C GLU A 35 10.17 4.68 13.07
N PHE A 36 10.22 5.74 13.87
CA PHE A 36 11.01 5.80 15.10
C PHE A 36 10.12 5.78 16.34
N LYS A 37 10.47 4.91 17.29
CA LYS A 37 9.86 4.88 18.62
C LYS A 37 10.88 5.13 19.71
N LYS A 38 10.54 6.07 20.61
CA LYS A 38 11.46 6.69 21.56
C LYS A 38 11.54 5.98 22.91
N LYS A 39 10.55 5.19 23.31
CA LYS A 39 10.46 4.48 24.61
C LYS A 39 11.18 3.12 24.61
N GLY A 40 11.93 2.79 23.56
CA GLY A 40 12.88 1.68 23.53
C GLY A 40 12.22 0.31 23.59
N ARG A 41 12.62 -0.57 24.53
CA ARG A 41 12.12 -1.96 24.61
C ARG A 41 10.59 -2.05 24.73
N LYS A 42 9.94 -1.07 25.35
CA LYS A 42 8.49 -1.05 25.51
C LYS A 42 7.76 -0.80 24.20
N ASP A 43 8.43 -0.25 23.19
CA ASP A 43 7.82 -0.01 21.89
C ASP A 43 7.84 -1.24 20.99
N ASP A 44 8.75 -2.21 21.23
CA ASP A 44 8.83 -3.41 20.39
C ASP A 44 7.53 -4.21 20.47
N ALA A 45 6.81 -4.21 19.36
CA ALA A 45 5.50 -4.83 19.27
C ALA A 45 5.55 -6.33 18.92
N PHE A 46 6.76 -6.88 18.78
CA PHE A 46 7.02 -8.25 18.36
C PHE A 46 8.01 -8.98 19.29
N ASN A 47 7.87 -10.30 19.40
CA ASN A 47 8.76 -11.19 20.17
C ASN A 47 9.49 -12.14 19.22
N ASP A 48 10.81 -12.26 19.42
CA ASP A 48 11.65 -13.23 18.68
C ASP A 48 11.79 -14.58 19.44
N ALA A 49 11.30 -14.64 20.68
CA ALA A 49 11.45 -15.82 21.51
C ALA A 49 10.47 -16.93 21.09
N ALA A 50 10.99 -18.09 20.72
CA ALA A 50 10.21 -19.24 20.22
C ALA A 50 9.06 -19.71 21.16
N LYS A 51 9.17 -19.44 22.47
CA LYS A 51 8.16 -19.84 23.48
C LYS A 51 7.12 -18.74 23.78
N LYS A 52 7.11 -17.65 23.02
CA LYS A 52 6.16 -16.54 23.18
C LYS A 52 5.35 -16.34 21.91
N LEU A 53 4.17 -15.75 22.05
CA LEU A 53 3.43 -15.24 20.90
C LEU A 53 4.30 -14.22 20.16
N PHE A 54 4.35 -14.35 18.83
CA PHE A 54 5.11 -13.44 17.99
C PHE A 54 4.65 -11.98 18.18
N GLU A 55 3.33 -11.75 18.25
CA GLU A 55 2.79 -10.46 18.62
C GLU A 55 2.82 -10.27 20.13
N VAL A 56 3.39 -9.15 20.59
CA VAL A 56 3.35 -8.79 22.01
C VAL A 56 1.90 -8.50 22.40
N ASP A 57 1.41 -9.24 23.40
CA ASP A 57 0.09 -9.06 23.99
C ASP A 57 0.10 -7.91 25.01
N SER A 58 -0.08 -6.70 24.50
CA SER A 58 -0.31 -5.51 25.32
C SER A 58 -1.02 -4.44 24.49
N GLN A 59 -1.79 -3.58 25.16
CA GLN A 59 -2.50 -2.48 24.49
C GLN A 59 -1.55 -1.55 23.73
N HIS A 60 -0.38 -1.24 24.31
CA HIS A 60 0.62 -0.38 23.68
C HIS A 60 1.21 -1.03 22.42
N ALA A 61 1.55 -2.32 22.48
CA ALA A 61 2.04 -3.05 21.32
C ALA A 61 0.98 -3.14 20.21
N ALA A 62 -0.28 -3.38 20.56
CA ALA A 62 -1.38 -3.37 19.60
C ALA A 62 -1.55 -2.00 18.91
N GLN A 63 -1.41 -0.90 19.65
CA GLN A 63 -1.44 0.45 19.08
C GLN A 63 -0.28 0.69 18.11
N VAL A 64 0.95 0.26 18.47
CA VAL A 64 2.12 0.37 17.59
C VAL A 64 1.89 -0.43 16.31
N ARG A 65 1.42 -1.69 16.38
CA ARG A 65 1.11 -2.50 15.20
C ARG A 65 0.02 -1.84 14.35
N GLY A 66 -1.05 -1.35 14.97
CA GLY A 66 -2.14 -0.65 14.27
C GLY A 66 -1.64 0.55 13.47
N GLN A 67 -0.72 1.33 14.03
CA GLN A 67 -0.11 2.45 13.31
C GLN A 67 0.76 1.99 12.13
N LEU A 68 1.61 0.97 12.32
CA LEU A 68 2.45 0.42 11.25
C LEU A 68 1.59 -0.14 10.10
N ILE A 69 0.51 -0.87 10.44
CA ILE A 69 -0.46 -1.39 9.47
C ILE A 69 -1.14 -0.24 8.73
N ALA A 70 -1.59 0.80 9.45
CA ALA A 70 -2.24 1.96 8.84
C ALA A 70 -1.32 2.65 7.82
N TYR A 71 -0.01 2.74 8.08
CA TYR A 71 0.95 3.32 7.13
C TYR A 71 1.13 2.45 5.89
N ALA A 72 1.24 1.14 6.07
CA ALA A 72 1.30 0.19 4.96
C ALA A 72 0.05 0.27 4.09
N GLU A 73 -1.14 0.25 4.71
CA GLU A 73 -2.43 0.37 4.05
C GLU A 73 -2.55 1.69 3.28
N MET A 74 -2.22 2.81 3.92
CA MET A 74 -2.25 4.13 3.29
C MET A 74 -1.36 4.22 2.04
N ALA A 75 -0.17 3.61 2.08
CA ALA A 75 0.74 3.57 0.94
C ALA A 75 0.23 2.64 -0.17
N MET A 76 -0.21 1.42 0.15
CA MET A 76 -0.73 0.45 -0.82
C MET A 76 -2.06 0.86 -1.47
N ASN A 77 -2.84 1.73 -0.83
CA ASN A 77 -4.09 2.23 -1.42
C ASN A 77 -3.87 3.41 -2.37
N ARG A 78 -2.73 4.10 -2.24
CA ARG A 78 -2.38 5.26 -3.06
C ARG A 78 -1.43 4.91 -4.20
N GLN A 79 -0.74 3.78 -4.10
CA GLN A 79 0.18 3.28 -5.10
C GLN A 79 -0.16 1.82 -5.42
N HIS A 80 -0.16 1.44 -6.69
CA HIS A 80 -0.28 0.04 -7.07
C HIS A 80 0.97 -0.72 -6.66
N ARG A 81 0.85 -1.44 -5.55
CA ARG A 81 1.92 -2.17 -4.91
C ARG A 81 1.53 -3.62 -4.71
N THR A 82 2.43 -4.52 -5.10
CA THR A 82 2.36 -5.94 -4.75
C THR A 82 2.87 -6.18 -3.33
N HIS A 83 3.85 -5.39 -2.92
CA HIS A 83 4.43 -5.38 -1.58
C HIS A 83 5.12 -4.05 -1.28
N LEU A 84 5.49 -3.83 -0.02
CA LEU A 84 6.22 -2.64 0.46
C LEU A 84 7.27 -3.05 1.49
N TYR A 85 8.22 -2.16 1.74
CA TYR A 85 9.19 -2.30 2.81
C TYR A 85 9.10 -1.13 3.77
N SER A 86 9.45 -1.37 5.03
CA SER A 86 9.64 -0.32 6.04
C SER A 86 10.70 -0.71 7.05
N VAL A 87 11.34 0.29 7.64
CA VAL A 87 12.27 0.09 8.76
C VAL A 87 11.62 0.58 10.03
N TYR A 88 11.59 -0.28 11.05
CA TYR A 88 11.01 0.02 12.34
C TYR A 88 12.11 0.15 13.40
N VAL A 89 12.37 1.36 13.88
CA VAL A 89 13.48 1.69 14.78
C VAL A 89 12.98 1.94 16.19
N MET A 90 13.57 1.25 17.17
CA MET A 90 13.25 1.36 18.59
C MET A 90 14.53 1.55 19.40
N HIS A 91 14.78 2.78 19.85
CA HIS A 91 16.03 3.13 20.55
C HIS A 91 17.27 2.74 19.74
N LYS A 92 18.04 1.73 20.16
CA LYS A 92 19.24 1.21 19.47
C LYS A 92 18.99 -0.02 18.61
N PHE A 93 17.74 -0.44 18.52
CA PHE A 93 17.35 -1.64 17.79
C PHE A 93 16.51 -1.30 16.56
N ALA A 94 16.53 -2.17 15.56
CA ALA A 94 15.69 -2.06 14.39
C ALA A 94 15.10 -3.41 14.00
N ARG A 95 13.99 -3.36 13.26
CA ARG A 95 13.40 -4.47 12.50
C ARG A 95 13.16 -4.02 11.07
N LEU A 96 13.39 -4.92 10.13
CA LEU A 96 12.97 -4.75 8.73
C LEU A 96 11.60 -5.39 8.56
N ILE A 97 10.69 -4.73 7.87
CA ILE A 97 9.35 -5.26 7.63
C ILE A 97 9.06 -5.23 6.14
N ARG A 98 8.63 -6.38 5.60
CA ARG A 98 8.02 -6.51 4.27
C ARG A 98 6.51 -6.68 4.44
N TRP A 99 5.75 -5.81 3.82
CA TRP A 99 4.28 -5.84 3.81
C TRP A 99 3.78 -6.34 2.46
N ASP A 100 2.72 -7.12 2.46
CA ASP A 100 1.89 -7.38 1.28
C ASP A 100 0.41 -7.34 1.65
N ARG A 101 -0.47 -7.69 0.70
CA ARG A 101 -1.92 -7.67 0.92
C ARG A 101 -2.42 -8.73 1.91
N ALA A 102 -1.61 -9.75 2.20
CA ALA A 102 -1.96 -10.82 3.14
C ALA A 102 -1.43 -10.56 4.56
N GLY A 103 -0.36 -9.77 4.71
CA GLY A 103 0.16 -9.39 6.01
C GLY A 103 1.57 -8.81 5.96
N ALA A 104 2.37 -9.14 6.98
CA ALA A 104 3.72 -8.64 7.15
C ALA A 104 4.69 -9.75 7.53
N VAL A 105 5.89 -9.71 6.95
CA VAL A 105 7.05 -10.47 7.39
C VAL A 105 8.01 -9.51 8.08
N VAL A 106 8.38 -9.82 9.31
CA VAL A 106 9.17 -8.94 10.18
C VAL A 106 10.46 -9.67 10.54
N SER A 107 11.60 -9.01 10.39
CA SER A 107 12.88 -9.58 10.81
C SER A 107 12.96 -9.74 12.33
N GLU A 108 13.86 -10.59 12.80
CA GLU A 108 14.33 -10.51 14.18
C GLU A 108 14.87 -9.11 14.48
N LYS A 109 14.78 -8.71 15.75
CA LYS A 109 15.32 -7.43 16.19
C LYS A 109 16.85 -7.50 16.26
N PHE A 110 17.51 -6.52 15.65
CA PHE A 110 18.97 -6.38 15.69
C PHE A 110 19.40 -5.02 16.27
N ASP A 111 20.56 -4.98 16.92
CA ASP A 111 21.17 -3.75 17.46
C ASP A 111 21.91 -3.02 16.33
N TYR A 112 21.29 -2.03 15.70
CA TYR A 112 21.88 -1.33 14.56
C TYR A 112 23.06 -0.44 14.94
N LYS A 113 23.27 -0.17 16.24
CA LYS A 113 24.48 0.53 16.71
C LYS A 113 25.69 -0.39 16.74
N LYS A 114 25.47 -1.68 17.02
CA LYS A 114 26.52 -2.71 16.99
C LYS A 114 26.76 -3.25 15.59
N ASN A 115 25.69 -3.41 14.82
CA ASN A 115 25.68 -4.00 13.49
C ASN A 115 25.09 -3.01 12.45
N PRO A 116 25.71 -1.82 12.25
CA PRO A 116 25.21 -0.80 11.33
C PRO A 116 25.18 -1.27 9.87
N GLU A 117 26.02 -2.24 9.52
CA GLU A 117 26.11 -2.83 8.19
C GLU A 117 24.79 -3.48 7.75
N ILE A 118 23.97 -4.00 8.68
CA ILE A 118 22.67 -4.59 8.33
C ILE A 118 21.73 -3.54 7.72
N LEU A 119 21.64 -2.35 8.34
CA LEU A 119 20.84 -1.25 7.78
C LEU A 119 21.48 -0.67 6.52
N GLY A 120 22.80 -0.48 6.54
CA GLY A 120 23.54 0.04 5.39
C GLY A 120 23.34 -0.82 4.15
N GLU A 121 23.50 -2.13 4.28
CA GLU A 121 23.30 -3.10 3.22
C GLU A 121 21.83 -3.16 2.78
N PHE A 122 20.88 -3.13 3.71
CA PHE A 122 19.46 -3.10 3.36
C PHE A 122 19.12 -1.86 2.52
N PHE A 123 19.54 -0.66 2.94
CA PHE A 123 19.28 0.57 2.18
C PHE A 123 20.01 0.57 0.84
N TRP A 124 21.24 0.08 0.80
CA TRP A 124 22.01 -0.07 -0.44
C TRP A 124 21.30 -1.00 -1.42
N ARG A 125 20.92 -2.21 -0.98
CA ARG A 125 20.18 -3.16 -1.82
C ARG A 125 18.85 -2.57 -2.26
N PHE A 126 18.09 -1.95 -1.36
CA PHE A 126 16.81 -1.32 -1.68
C PHE A 126 16.94 -0.22 -2.73
N SER A 127 17.95 0.65 -2.63
CA SER A 127 18.16 1.74 -3.59
C SER A 127 18.58 1.25 -4.99
N HIS A 128 19.14 0.05 -5.09
CA HIS A 128 19.56 -0.58 -6.35
C HIS A 128 18.52 -1.59 -6.90
N MET A 129 17.41 -1.83 -6.19
CA MET A 129 16.32 -2.67 -6.69
C MET A 129 15.59 -2.00 -7.86
N THR A 130 15.08 -2.83 -8.77
CA THR A 130 14.10 -2.36 -9.76
C THR A 130 12.80 -1.96 -9.09
N ASP A 131 11.93 -1.27 -9.83
CA ASP A 131 10.61 -0.86 -9.34
C ASP A 131 9.78 -2.06 -8.89
N GLU A 132 9.78 -3.14 -9.68
CA GLU A 132 9.08 -4.38 -9.38
C GLU A 132 9.63 -5.04 -8.11
N ALA A 133 10.94 -5.02 -7.91
CA ALA A 133 11.59 -5.55 -6.72
C ALA A 133 11.35 -4.68 -5.47
N GLN A 134 11.15 -3.37 -5.63
CA GLN A 134 10.62 -2.48 -4.59
C GLN A 134 9.11 -2.65 -4.37
N GLY A 135 8.45 -3.47 -5.19
CA GLY A 135 7.05 -3.86 -5.05
C GLY A 135 6.05 -3.02 -5.82
N TYR A 136 6.49 -2.15 -6.75
CA TYR A 136 5.58 -1.53 -7.71
C TYR A 136 4.97 -2.60 -8.64
N ASP A 137 3.67 -2.49 -8.90
CA ASP A 137 2.99 -3.38 -9.85
C ASP A 137 3.21 -2.88 -11.29
N PRO A 138 4.01 -3.58 -12.12
CA PRO A 138 4.29 -3.15 -13.48
C PRO A 138 3.07 -3.27 -14.41
N THR A 139 2.03 -3.98 -13.99
CA THR A 139 0.79 -4.10 -14.77
C THR A 139 -0.05 -2.84 -14.69
N ALA A 140 0.11 -2.03 -13.63
CA ALA A 140 -0.65 -0.81 -13.40
C ALA A 140 0.11 0.45 -13.85
N GLN A 141 -0.50 1.25 -14.71
CA GLN A 141 0.05 2.48 -15.28
C GLN A 141 -0.86 3.66 -15.03
N LEU A 142 -0.27 4.81 -14.77
CA LEU A 142 -1.00 6.06 -14.65
C LEU A 142 -1.68 6.42 -15.97
N VAL A 143 -2.97 6.75 -15.92
CA VAL A 143 -3.73 7.25 -17.05
C VAL A 143 -3.41 8.72 -17.23
N ASN A 144 -2.86 9.07 -18.40
CA ASN A 144 -2.57 10.46 -18.72
C ASN A 144 -3.89 11.22 -19.00
N PRO A 145 -4.14 12.37 -18.33
CA PRO A 145 -5.37 13.16 -18.50
C PRO A 145 -5.69 13.57 -19.93
N ARG A 146 -4.68 13.67 -20.80
CA ARG A 146 -4.84 14.07 -22.20
C ARG A 146 -5.27 12.94 -23.12
N THR A 147 -5.37 11.72 -22.62
CA THR A 147 -5.66 10.55 -23.44
C THR A 147 -7.17 10.36 -23.62
N LYS A 148 -7.57 9.69 -24.71
CA LYS A 148 -8.95 9.22 -24.89
C LYS A 148 -9.39 8.33 -23.73
N LEU A 149 -8.43 7.66 -23.10
CA LEU A 149 -8.68 6.78 -22.00
C LEU A 149 -9.19 7.53 -20.75
N PHE A 150 -8.53 8.61 -20.35
CA PHE A 150 -9.00 9.41 -19.22
C PHE A 150 -10.47 9.81 -19.38
N ARG A 151 -10.82 10.35 -20.55
CA ARG A 151 -12.21 10.71 -20.89
C ARG A 151 -13.18 9.53 -20.89
N LEU A 152 -12.71 8.32 -21.19
CA LEU A 152 -13.52 7.11 -21.13
C LEU A 152 -13.83 6.73 -19.68
N MET A 153 -12.88 6.93 -18.76
CA MET A 153 -13.12 6.71 -17.33
C MET A 153 -14.20 7.65 -16.80
N ASP A 154 -14.12 8.95 -17.12
CA ASP A 154 -15.16 9.94 -16.75
C ASP A 154 -16.53 9.50 -17.29
N LYS A 155 -16.60 9.18 -18.59
CA LYS A 155 -17.84 8.73 -19.23
C LYS A 155 -18.40 7.47 -18.57
N MET A 156 -17.56 6.50 -18.20
CA MET A 156 -17.99 5.26 -17.55
C MET A 156 -18.50 5.49 -16.12
N ALA A 157 -18.00 6.50 -15.42
CA ALA A 157 -18.51 6.87 -14.09
C ALA A 157 -19.91 7.52 -14.16
N GLU A 158 -20.20 8.22 -15.25
CA GLU A 158 -21.48 8.90 -15.49
C GLU A 158 -22.54 8.01 -16.14
N THR A 159 -22.14 7.04 -16.97
CA THR A 159 -23.06 6.25 -17.79
C THR A 159 -23.81 5.21 -16.94
N LYS A 160 -25.09 5.48 -16.64
CA LYS A 160 -25.96 4.58 -15.87
C LYS A 160 -26.01 3.18 -16.46
N LEU A 161 -25.78 2.16 -15.63
CA LEU A 161 -25.94 0.76 -16.04
C LEU A 161 -27.38 0.30 -15.79
N PRO A 162 -27.89 -0.68 -16.57
CA PRO A 162 -29.18 -1.30 -16.29
C PRO A 162 -29.20 -1.90 -14.89
N GLU A 163 -30.33 -1.83 -14.21
CA GLU A 163 -30.52 -2.55 -12.95
C GLU A 163 -30.40 -4.07 -13.16
N PRO A 164 -29.82 -4.82 -12.21
CA PRO A 164 -29.35 -4.40 -10.89
C PRO A 164 -27.87 -4.01 -10.85
N PHE A 165 -27.26 -3.55 -11.96
CA PHE A 165 -25.80 -3.39 -12.08
C PHE A 165 -25.29 -1.97 -11.82
N ASP A 166 -26.16 -0.98 -11.60
CA ASP A 166 -25.74 0.43 -11.44
C ASP A 166 -24.84 0.65 -10.21
N TYR A 167 -24.95 -0.19 -9.19
CA TYR A 167 -24.04 -0.17 -8.04
C TYR A 167 -22.56 -0.33 -8.44
N ILE A 168 -22.26 -0.98 -9.58
CA ILE A 168 -20.89 -1.12 -10.08
C ILE A 168 -20.38 0.23 -10.60
N ARG A 169 -21.22 0.96 -11.32
CA ARG A 169 -20.92 2.33 -11.79
C ARG A 169 -20.74 3.26 -10.60
N GLU A 170 -21.66 3.23 -9.63
CA GLU A 170 -21.55 4.06 -8.42
C GLU A 170 -20.24 3.82 -7.68
N ALA A 171 -19.88 2.55 -7.50
CA ALA A 171 -18.64 2.18 -6.82
C ALA A 171 -17.40 2.58 -7.66
N PHE A 172 -17.48 2.52 -8.99
CA PHE A 172 -16.43 3.02 -9.89
C PHE A 172 -16.30 4.55 -9.81
N ALA A 173 -17.39 5.31 -9.85
CA ALA A 173 -17.41 6.77 -9.73
C ALA A 173 -16.79 7.24 -8.40
N GLN A 174 -17.21 6.62 -7.29
CA GLN A 174 -16.64 6.89 -5.95
C GLN A 174 -15.13 6.63 -5.90
N SER A 175 -14.63 5.67 -6.68
CA SER A 175 -13.20 5.38 -6.72
C SER A 175 -12.38 6.50 -7.40
N ILE A 176 -12.97 7.29 -8.30
CA ILE A 176 -12.29 8.37 -9.02
C ILE A 176 -12.26 9.66 -8.17
N GLU A 177 -13.33 9.98 -7.44
CA GLU A 177 -13.48 11.25 -6.70
C GLU A 177 -12.52 11.42 -5.49
N GLY A 178 -11.84 10.36 -5.05
CA GLY A 178 -11.02 10.35 -3.83
C GLY A 178 -9.69 11.14 -3.85
N GLY A 179 -9.37 11.87 -4.93
CA GLY A 179 -8.19 12.76 -5.02
C GLY A 179 -6.83 12.06 -5.15
N GLY A 180 -6.79 10.85 -5.74
CA GLY A 180 -5.54 10.17 -6.13
C GLY A 180 -5.35 10.12 -7.65
N PRO A 181 -4.20 9.68 -8.15
CA PRO A 181 -3.95 9.59 -9.59
C PRO A 181 -4.72 8.43 -10.25
N ASP A 182 -5.35 8.66 -11.42
CA ASP A 182 -6.08 7.62 -12.18
C ASP A 182 -5.15 6.62 -12.85
N THR A 183 -5.52 5.34 -12.86
CA THR A 183 -4.63 4.25 -13.27
C THR A 183 -5.35 3.17 -14.08
N SER A 184 -4.65 2.56 -15.03
CA SER A 184 -5.11 1.44 -15.83
C SER A 184 -4.21 0.25 -15.60
N SER A 185 -4.72 -0.98 -15.63
CA SER A 185 -3.88 -2.17 -15.65
C SER A 185 -4.07 -2.98 -16.93
N GLN A 186 -2.98 -3.51 -17.48
CA GLN A 186 -3.06 -4.43 -18.62
C GLN A 186 -2.83 -5.86 -18.13
N SER A 187 -3.76 -6.77 -18.47
CA SER A 187 -3.57 -8.20 -18.26
C SER A 187 -3.77 -8.98 -19.56
N LYS A 188 -2.97 -10.02 -19.78
CA LYS A 188 -3.11 -10.91 -20.94
C LYS A 188 -3.88 -12.15 -20.51
N THR A 189 -5.03 -12.41 -21.12
CA THR A 189 -5.80 -13.65 -20.87
C THR A 189 -5.60 -14.63 -22.02
N LYS A 190 -5.26 -15.89 -21.71
CA LYS A 190 -5.00 -16.96 -22.69
C LYS A 190 -6.14 -17.25 -23.68
N ARG A 191 -7.37 -16.80 -23.41
CA ARG A 191 -8.58 -17.11 -24.20
C ARG A 191 -9.13 -15.97 -25.08
N ARG A 192 -8.71 -14.70 -24.90
CA ARG A 192 -9.34 -13.54 -25.58
C ARG A 192 -8.36 -12.46 -26.08
N GLY A 193 -7.05 -12.69 -26.02
CA GLY A 193 -6.04 -11.68 -26.39
C GLY A 193 -5.67 -10.74 -25.23
N ARG A 194 -5.14 -9.55 -25.56
CA ARG A 194 -4.70 -8.54 -24.57
C ARG A 194 -5.95 -7.81 -24.05
N VAL A 195 -6.23 -7.91 -22.76
CA VAL A 195 -7.40 -7.24 -22.13
C VAL A 195 -6.88 -6.09 -21.27
N THR A 196 -7.37 -4.88 -21.55
CA THR A 196 -7.05 -3.71 -20.72
C THR A 196 -8.15 -3.56 -19.69
N PHE A 197 -7.76 -3.44 -18.43
CA PHE A 197 -8.64 -3.28 -17.28
C PHE A 197 -8.51 -1.88 -16.73
N TRP A 198 -9.62 -1.22 -16.46
CA TRP A 198 -9.63 0.07 -15.77
C TRP A 198 -9.66 -0.15 -14.27
N LEU A 199 -8.66 0.39 -13.58
CA LEU A 199 -8.57 0.31 -12.13
C LEU A 199 -8.99 1.65 -11.55
N GLY A 200 -10.19 1.65 -10.99
CA GLY A 200 -10.55 2.63 -9.98
C GLY A 200 -9.61 2.54 -8.77
N ARG A 201 -9.52 3.62 -7.99
CA ARG A 201 -8.64 3.72 -6.83
C ARG A 201 -8.85 2.55 -5.86
N LEU A 202 -7.75 2.03 -5.33
CA LEU A 202 -7.73 0.81 -4.55
C LEU A 202 -8.25 1.08 -3.12
N MET A 203 -9.57 0.96 -2.93
CA MET A 203 -10.20 0.97 -1.61
C MET A 203 -10.14 -0.43 -0.99
N VAL A 204 -9.85 -0.48 0.31
CA VAL A 204 -9.62 -1.68 1.15
C VAL A 204 -10.80 -2.66 1.24
N ARG A 205 -11.86 -2.49 0.43
CA ARG A 205 -13.02 -3.39 0.44
C ARG A 205 -13.45 -3.91 -0.93
N SER A 206 -12.84 -3.46 -2.03
CA SER A 206 -13.15 -4.01 -3.36
C SER A 206 -12.15 -3.50 -4.41
N LEU A 207 -11.63 -4.40 -5.25
CA LEU A 207 -11.16 -4.01 -6.58
C LEU A 207 -12.37 -4.01 -7.52
N ILE A 208 -12.57 -2.90 -8.22
CA ILE A 208 -13.63 -2.76 -9.23
C ILE A 208 -12.94 -2.70 -10.59
N TRP A 209 -13.34 -3.59 -11.50
CA TRP A 209 -12.74 -3.77 -12.82
C TRP A 209 -13.76 -3.40 -13.90
N SER A 210 -13.28 -2.83 -15.00
CA SER A 210 -14.07 -2.66 -16.23
C SER A 210 -13.31 -3.21 -17.42
N VAL A 211 -13.96 -4.03 -18.24
CA VAL A 211 -13.43 -4.57 -19.50
C VAL A 211 -13.94 -3.68 -20.64
N ALA A 212 -13.13 -3.46 -21.67
CA ALA A 212 -13.36 -2.53 -22.78
C ALA A 212 -14.74 -2.59 -23.49
N GLU A 213 -15.57 -3.61 -23.25
CA GLU A 213 -16.94 -3.72 -23.80
C GLU A 213 -18.02 -4.07 -22.74
N HIS A 214 -17.63 -4.47 -21.52
CA HIS A 214 -18.56 -4.80 -20.43
C HIS A 214 -17.92 -4.55 -19.05
N VAL A 215 -18.64 -3.91 -18.15
CA VAL A 215 -18.21 -3.72 -16.76
C VAL A 215 -18.49 -5.02 -15.98
N VAL A 216 -17.46 -5.65 -15.42
CA VAL A 216 -17.58 -6.91 -14.65
C VAL A 216 -16.98 -6.70 -13.27
N LEU A 217 -17.83 -6.71 -12.25
CA LEU A 217 -17.40 -6.67 -10.86
C LEU A 217 -17.05 -8.09 -10.37
N LEU A 218 -15.79 -8.29 -9.96
CA LEU A 218 -15.40 -9.47 -9.18
C LEU A 218 -14.99 -9.00 -7.78
N GLN A 219 -15.86 -9.23 -6.81
CA GLN A 219 -15.58 -8.96 -5.40
C GLN A 219 -14.60 -10.01 -4.85
N SER A 220 -13.54 -9.56 -4.16
CA SER A 220 -12.74 -10.47 -3.32
C SER A 220 -13.61 -10.95 -2.16
N THR A 221 -13.78 -12.26 -2.03
CA THR A 221 -14.58 -12.89 -0.96
C THR A 221 -13.80 -13.09 0.34
N SER A 222 -12.65 -12.43 0.52
CA SER A 222 -11.89 -12.48 1.78
C SER A 222 -12.67 -11.81 2.90
N ARG A 223 -13.53 -12.59 3.57
CA ARG A 223 -14.20 -12.21 4.82
C ARG A 223 -13.15 -11.90 5.88
N PRO A 224 -13.24 -10.79 6.63
CA PRO A 224 -12.56 -10.71 7.91
C PRO A 224 -13.08 -11.87 8.78
N ARG A 225 -12.15 -12.65 9.36
CA ARG A 225 -12.54 -13.56 10.44
C ARG A 225 -13.18 -12.70 11.52
N ARG A 226 -14.46 -12.96 11.81
CA ARG A 226 -15.09 -12.46 13.03
C ARG A 226 -14.20 -12.92 14.18
N SER A 227 -13.73 -12.00 15.01
CA SER A 227 -13.29 -12.37 16.35
C SER A 227 -14.51 -12.99 17.03
N CYS A 228 -14.44 -14.30 17.23
CA CYS A 228 -15.23 -14.92 18.28
C CYS A 228 -14.60 -14.50 19.61
N THR A 229 -15.48 -14.29 20.59
CA THR A 229 -15.29 -13.77 21.95
C THR A 229 -15.07 -12.27 22.06
#